data_AF-X1SPG3-F1
#
_entry.id   AF-X1SPG3-F1
#
_cell.length_a   1.000
_cell.length_b   1.000
_cell.length_c   1.000
_cell.angle_alpha   90.00
_cell.angle_beta   90.00
_cell.angle_gamma   90.00
#
_symmetry.space_group_name_H-M   'P 1'
#
loop_
_entity.id
_entity.type
_entity.pdbx_description
1 polymer ?
#
loop_
_entity_poly.entity_id
_entity_poly.type
_entity_poly.pdbx_seq_one_letter_code
_entity_poly.pdbx_strand_id
1 'polypeptide(L)'
;EDKETRELTKAEILRGYEDKVIPRDTAISGLMSIDYSEPTAEFLIILRDVKVAETETKEALKFIGDSYKLGLLSDAEMEAALGNLDLTGEQQEFYVEKFRRTDTQKVVVPTKADFKRWLKLEIITIPIFREYLVKQGYIAEHVEYYVEEVDASTREELPSV
;
A
#
# COMPACT_ATOMS: atom_id res chain seq x y z
N GLU A 1 2.89 48.19 28.26
CA GLU A 1 2.40 47.29 27.20
C GLU A 1 2.19 45.92 27.82
N ASP A 2 0.95 45.56 28.13
CA ASP A 2 0.63 44.16 28.41
C ASP A 2 0.68 43.43 27.08
N LYS A 3 1.73 42.62 26.88
CA LYS A 3 1.69 41.59 25.86
C LYS A 3 0.63 40.61 26.32
N GLU A 4 -0.58 40.69 25.76
CA GLU A 4 -1.54 39.58 25.80
C GLU A 4 -0.83 38.36 25.21
N THR A 5 -0.21 37.56 26.08
CA THR A 5 0.24 36.23 25.76
C THR A 5 -1.01 35.44 25.46
N ARG A 6 -1.29 35.27 24.17
CA ARG A 6 -2.40 34.44 23.70
C ARG A 6 -2.26 33.07 24.35
N GLU A 7 -3.20 32.73 25.23
CA GLU A 7 -3.20 31.45 25.91
C GLU A 7 -3.44 30.33 24.89
N LEU A 8 -2.70 29.23 25.06
CA LEU A 8 -2.84 28.07 24.18
C LEU A 8 -4.21 27.44 24.40
N THR A 9 -4.88 27.09 23.30
CA THR A 9 -6.12 26.32 23.36
C THR A 9 -5.82 24.85 23.69
N LYS A 10 -6.82 24.14 24.23
CA LYS A 10 -6.77 22.68 24.38
C LYS A 10 -6.30 21.96 23.11
N ALA A 11 -6.76 22.41 21.95
CA ALA A 11 -6.42 21.78 20.67
C ALA A 11 -4.93 21.95 20.33
N GLU A 12 -4.36 23.14 20.59
CA GLU A 12 -2.94 23.42 20.35
C GLU A 12 -2.04 22.64 21.31
N ILE A 13 -2.42 22.55 22.60
CA ILE A 13 -1.66 21.77 23.60
C ILE A 13 -1.67 20.29 23.23
N LEU A 14 -2.84 19.72 22.94
CA LEU A 14 -2.95 18.31 22.58
C LEU A 14 -2.23 18.00 21.25
N ARG A 15 -2.27 18.91 20.28
CA ARG A 15 -1.52 18.76 19.03
C ARG A 15 -0.01 18.84 19.28
N GLY A 16 0.46 19.80 20.07
CA GLY A 16 1.88 19.89 20.42
C GLY A 16 2.39 18.63 21.12
N TYR A 17 1.54 18.00 21.95
CA TYR A 17 1.85 16.71 22.56
C TYR A 17 1.86 15.55 21.54
N GLU A 18 0.81 15.45 20.72
CA GLU A 18 0.66 14.45 19.64
C GLU A 18 1.86 14.47 18.69
N ASP A 19 2.29 15.68 18.30
CA ASP A 19 3.42 15.94 17.39
C ASP A 19 4.80 15.88 18.10
N LYS A 20 4.85 15.48 19.38
CA LYS A 20 6.07 15.39 20.22
C LYS A 20 6.84 16.71 20.37
N VAL A 21 6.19 17.85 20.14
CA VAL A 21 6.75 19.20 20.31
C VAL A 21 6.89 19.54 21.80
N ILE A 22 5.96 19.08 22.63
CA ILE A 22 6.00 19.25 24.09
C ILE A 22 5.91 17.90 24.82
N PRO A 23 6.59 17.74 25.97
CA PRO A 23 6.53 16.50 26.75
C PRO A 23 5.20 16.39 27.52
N ARG A 24 4.91 15.17 28.01
CA ARG A 24 3.69 14.82 28.74
C ARG A 24 3.38 15.79 29.89
N ASP A 25 4.34 16.02 30.76
CA ASP A 25 4.15 16.84 31.97
C ASP A 25 3.84 18.30 31.62
N THR A 26 4.46 18.82 30.54
CA THR A 26 4.17 20.16 30.02
C THR A 26 2.77 20.24 29.42
N ALA A 27 2.32 19.19 28.72
CA ALA A 27 0.96 19.14 28.19
C ALA A 27 -0.09 19.07 29.31
N ILE A 28 0.14 18.26 30.35
CA ILE A 28 -0.73 18.19 31.53
C ILE A 28 -0.81 19.55 32.23
N SER A 29 0.34 20.17 32.50
CA SER A 29 0.42 21.50 33.13
C SER A 29 -0.31 22.57 32.29
N GLY A 30 -0.15 22.53 30.97
CA GLY A 30 -0.83 23.44 30.05
C GLY A 30 -2.35 23.26 30.03
N LEU A 31 -2.83 22.02 30.11
CA LEU A 31 -4.26 21.73 30.23
C LEU A 31 -4.81 22.23 31.57
N MET A 32 -4.05 22.07 32.65
CA MET A 32 -4.44 22.57 33.97
C MET A 32 -4.49 24.10 34.03
N SER A 33 -3.61 24.80 33.30
CA SER A 33 -3.66 26.27 33.22
C SER A 33 -4.91 26.81 32.50
N ILE A 34 -5.63 25.98 31.75
CA ILE A 34 -6.90 26.33 31.09
C ILE A 34 -8.11 25.62 31.72
N ASP A 35 -8.07 25.44 33.04
CA ASP A 35 -9.15 24.95 33.91
C ASP A 35 -9.52 23.44 33.76
N TYR A 36 -8.67 22.60 33.17
CA TYR A 36 -8.85 21.15 33.30
C TYR A 36 -8.32 20.65 34.64
N SER A 37 -9.10 19.81 35.33
CA SER A 37 -8.57 19.08 36.50
C SER A 37 -7.46 18.12 36.08
N GLU A 38 -6.51 17.86 36.97
CA GLU A 38 -5.40 16.93 36.72
C GLU A 38 -5.87 15.55 36.21
N PRO A 39 -6.89 14.88 36.82
CA PRO A 39 -7.39 13.61 36.27
C PRO A 39 -7.97 13.73 34.85
N THR A 40 -8.57 14.88 34.52
CA THR A 40 -9.12 15.12 33.18
C THR A 40 -8.00 15.38 32.17
N ALA A 41 -6.98 16.15 32.56
CA ALA A 41 -5.81 16.39 31.74
C ALA A 41 -5.08 15.09 31.42
N GLU A 42 -4.82 14.24 32.42
CA GLU A 42 -4.22 12.92 32.24
C GLU A 42 -5.03 12.05 31.29
N PHE A 43 -6.36 11.98 31.48
CA PHE A 43 -7.23 11.21 30.60
C PHE A 43 -7.17 11.69 29.14
N LEU A 44 -7.15 13.00 28.90
CA LEU A 44 -7.02 13.56 27.54
C LEU A 44 -5.70 13.19 26.88
N ILE A 45 -4.62 13.15 27.65
CA ILE A 45 -3.30 12.74 27.18
C ILE A 45 -3.28 11.23 26.85
N ILE A 46 -3.84 10.38 27.71
CA ILE A 46 -3.98 8.94 27.45
C ILE A 46 -4.77 8.70 26.15
N LEU A 47 -5.86 9.43 25.95
CA LEU A 47 -6.64 9.33 24.72
C LEU A 47 -5.82 9.68 23.47
N ARG A 48 -4.89 10.65 23.60
CA ARG A 48 -3.96 10.99 22.50
C ARG A 48 -2.93 9.91 22.28
N ASP A 49 -2.38 9.32 23.33
CA ASP A 49 -1.43 8.21 23.21
C ASP A 49 -2.03 7.04 22.44
N VAL A 50 -3.27 6.65 22.78
CA VAL A 50 -4.00 5.59 22.06
C VAL A 50 -4.16 5.95 20.58
N LYS A 51 -4.56 7.20 20.29
CA LYS A 51 -4.76 7.64 18.90
C LYS A 51 -3.47 7.67 18.09
N VAL A 52 -2.35 8.08 18.70
CA VAL A 52 -1.03 8.04 18.07
C VAL A 52 -0.65 6.59 17.76
N ALA A 53 -0.78 5.69 18.72
CA ALA A 53 -0.49 4.27 18.53
C ALA A 53 -1.36 3.63 17.43
N GLU A 54 -2.65 3.96 17.36
CA GLU A 54 -3.55 3.52 16.29
C GLU A 54 -3.09 4.04 14.91
N THR A 55 -2.65 5.31 14.85
CA THR A 55 -2.19 5.94 13.61
C THR A 55 -0.88 5.30 13.14
N GLU A 56 0.09 5.13 14.03
CA GLU A 56 1.36 4.44 13.75
C GLU A 56 1.13 3.00 13.28
N THR A 57 0.25 2.27 13.97
CA THR A 57 -0.14 0.90 13.56
C THR A 57 -0.73 0.90 12.16
N LYS A 58 -1.63 1.85 11.84
CA LYS A 58 -2.24 1.97 10.52
C LYS A 58 -1.23 2.31 9.42
N GLU A 59 -0.27 3.19 9.71
CA GLU A 59 0.80 3.54 8.79
C GLU A 59 1.74 2.35 8.53
N ALA A 60 2.11 1.61 9.58
CA ALA A 60 2.89 0.38 9.47
C ALA A 60 2.15 -0.67 8.63
N LEU A 61 0.87 -0.91 8.90
CA LEU A 61 0.03 -1.81 8.11
C LEU A 61 -0.02 -1.39 6.64
N LYS A 62 -0.16 -0.10 6.34
CA LYS A 62 -0.13 0.42 4.97
C LYS A 62 1.22 0.13 4.31
N PHE A 63 2.32 0.43 4.99
CA PHE A 63 3.67 0.19 4.49
C PHE A 63 3.94 -1.29 4.20
N ILE A 64 3.55 -2.19 5.13
CA ILE A 64 3.67 -3.64 4.96
C ILE A 64 2.85 -4.09 3.75
N GLY A 65 1.59 -3.69 3.67
CA GLY A 65 0.72 -4.04 2.55
C GLY A 65 1.23 -3.54 1.20
N ASP A 66 1.72 -2.30 1.13
CA ASP A 66 2.30 -1.72 -0.08
C ASP A 66 3.59 -2.45 -0.49
N SER A 67 4.47 -2.77 0.47
CA SER A 67 5.73 -3.46 0.22
C SER A 67 5.52 -4.90 -0.24
N TYR A 68 4.61 -5.62 0.41
CA TYR A 68 4.19 -6.97 0.01
C TYR A 68 3.58 -6.96 -1.40
N LYS A 69 2.67 -6.03 -1.69
CA LYS A 69 2.08 -5.84 -3.03
C LYS A 69 3.11 -5.51 -4.12
N LEU A 70 4.27 -4.97 -3.75
CA LEU A 70 5.37 -4.68 -4.68
C LEU A 70 6.36 -5.85 -4.81
N GLY A 71 6.12 -6.97 -4.11
CA GLY A 71 7.03 -8.11 -4.07
C GLY A 71 8.33 -7.83 -3.30
N LEU A 72 8.39 -6.76 -2.50
CA LEU A 72 9.54 -6.41 -1.67
C LEU A 72 9.58 -7.21 -0.35
N LEU A 73 8.47 -7.85 0.01
CA LEU A 73 8.34 -8.75 1.14
C LEU A 73 7.79 -10.10 0.66
N SER A 74 8.38 -11.18 1.14
CA SER A 74 7.83 -12.53 1.06
C SER A 74 6.69 -12.75 2.07
N ASP A 75 5.95 -13.85 1.96
CA ASP A 75 4.92 -14.23 2.93
C ASP A 75 5.46 -14.29 4.37
N ALA A 76 6.63 -14.91 4.56
CA ALA A 76 7.24 -15.04 5.87
C ALA A 76 7.67 -13.69 6.45
N GLU A 77 8.19 -12.78 5.61
CA GLU A 77 8.58 -11.43 6.04
C GLU A 77 7.36 -10.56 6.37
N MET A 78 6.27 -10.69 5.61
CA MET A 78 5.01 -10.00 5.88
C MET A 78 4.37 -10.47 7.19
N GLU A 79 4.30 -11.79 7.42
CA GLU A 79 3.79 -12.36 8.67
C GLU A 79 4.64 -11.95 9.88
N ALA A 80 5.97 -11.97 9.74
CA ALA A 80 6.88 -11.52 10.79
C ALA A 80 6.73 -10.02 11.06
N ALA A 81 6.58 -9.20 10.03
CA ALA A 81 6.37 -7.76 10.18
C ALA A 81 5.04 -7.46 10.90
N LEU A 82 3.97 -8.20 10.59
CA LEU A 82 2.69 -8.09 11.30
C LEU A 82 2.81 -8.54 12.76
N GLY A 83 3.59 -9.59 13.04
CA GLY A 83 3.81 -10.09 14.40
C GLY A 83 4.60 -9.13 15.30
N ASN A 84 5.30 -8.15 14.72
CA ASN A 84 5.98 -7.09 15.47
C ASN A 84 5.04 -5.92 15.84
N LEU A 85 3.81 -5.92 15.34
CA LEU A 85 2.80 -4.94 15.72
C LEU A 85 2.01 -5.44 16.94
N ASP A 86 1.50 -4.52 17.75
CA ASP A 86 0.65 -4.82 18.92
C ASP A 86 -0.79 -5.20 18.49
N LEU A 87 -0.89 -6.18 17.60
CA LEU A 87 -2.14 -6.70 17.06
C LEU A 87 -2.57 -7.94 17.83
N THR A 88 -3.88 -8.11 17.98
CA THR A 88 -4.43 -9.40 18.44
C THR A 88 -4.22 -10.47 17.36
N GLY A 89 -4.23 -11.75 17.75
CA GLY A 89 -4.10 -12.85 16.79
C GLY A 89 -5.18 -12.83 15.69
N GLU A 90 -6.40 -12.44 16.04
CA GLU A 90 -7.51 -12.27 15.07
C GLU A 90 -7.24 -11.12 14.09
N GLN A 91 -6.70 -9.99 14.57
CA GLN A 91 -6.30 -8.88 13.70
C GLN A 91 -5.15 -9.28 12.77
N GLN A 92 -4.16 -10.02 13.27
CA GLN A 92 -3.04 -10.50 12.46
C GLN A 92 -3.54 -11.41 11.33
N GLU A 93 -4.38 -12.40 11.65
CA GLU A 93 -4.97 -13.31 10.65
C GLU A 93 -5.78 -12.54 9.60
N PHE A 94 -6.58 -11.55 10.03
CA PHE A 94 -7.30 -10.68 9.11
C PHE A 94 -6.39 -9.94 8.13
N TYR A 95 -5.26 -9.37 8.60
CA TYR A 95 -4.34 -8.62 7.74
C TYR A 95 -3.51 -9.52 6.83
N VAL A 96 -3.09 -10.70 7.29
CA VAL A 96 -2.45 -11.72 6.46
C VAL A 96 -3.33 -12.07 5.26
N GLU A 97 -4.59 -12.42 5.53
CA GLU A 97 -5.55 -12.76 4.48
C GLU A 97 -5.85 -11.58 3.55
N LYS A 98 -5.98 -10.37 4.11
CA LYS A 98 -6.19 -9.15 3.33
C LYS A 98 -5.03 -8.89 2.36
N PHE A 99 -3.78 -9.03 2.79
CA PHE A 99 -2.62 -8.74 1.96
C PHE A 99 -2.40 -9.81 0.89
N ARG A 100 -2.56 -11.10 1.24
CA ARG A 100 -2.51 -12.21 0.25
C ARG A 100 -3.50 -12.02 -0.90
N ARG A 101 -4.73 -11.59 -0.60
CA ARG A 101 -5.75 -11.25 -1.62
C ARG A 101 -5.34 -10.07 -2.51
N THR A 102 -4.51 -9.17 -1.98
CA THR A 102 -4.05 -7.97 -2.70
C THR A 102 -2.87 -8.29 -3.62
N ASP A 103 -2.01 -9.24 -3.24
CA ASP A 103 -0.93 -9.74 -4.08
C ASP A 103 -1.44 -10.51 -5.31
N THR A 104 -2.53 -11.26 -5.16
CA THR A 104 -3.17 -11.97 -6.29
C THR A 104 -3.62 -11.03 -7.42
N GLN A 105 -3.78 -9.74 -7.15
CA GLN A 105 -4.20 -8.72 -8.14
C GLN A 105 -3.05 -8.14 -8.96
N LYS A 106 -1.78 -8.46 -8.65
CA LYS A 106 -0.60 -7.92 -9.34
C LYS A 106 0.31 -9.00 -9.93
N VAL A 107 -0.26 -10.09 -10.44
CA VAL A 107 0.40 -10.74 -11.58
C VAL A 107 0.46 -9.69 -12.69
N VAL A 108 1.65 -9.12 -12.93
CA VAL A 108 1.87 -8.25 -14.09
C VAL A 108 1.64 -9.13 -15.31
N VAL A 109 0.41 -9.12 -15.81
CA VAL A 109 0.07 -9.85 -17.02
C VAL A 109 0.76 -9.09 -18.15
N PRO A 110 1.71 -9.73 -18.86
CA PRO A 110 2.38 -9.10 -19.97
C PRO A 110 1.33 -8.63 -20.98
N THR A 111 1.57 -7.46 -21.57
CA THR A 111 0.62 -6.85 -22.51
C THR A 111 0.58 -7.64 -23.81
N LYS A 112 -0.44 -7.39 -24.64
CA LYS A 112 -0.49 -7.91 -26.01
C LYS A 112 0.78 -7.56 -26.80
N ALA A 113 1.39 -6.40 -26.57
CA ALA A 113 2.63 -6.00 -27.21
C ALA A 113 3.83 -6.86 -26.76
N ASP A 114 3.89 -7.21 -25.47
CA ASP A 114 4.92 -8.12 -24.93
C ASP A 114 4.79 -9.51 -25.57
N PHE A 115 3.58 -10.04 -25.65
CA PHE A 115 3.32 -11.33 -26.30
C PHE A 115 3.63 -11.32 -27.80
N LYS A 116 3.30 -10.25 -28.54
CA LYS A 116 3.71 -10.09 -29.95
C LYS A 116 5.23 -10.11 -30.09
N ARG A 117 5.93 -9.36 -29.24
CA ARG A 117 7.41 -9.34 -29.22
C ARG A 117 7.98 -10.73 -28.92
N TRP A 118 7.42 -11.46 -27.96
CA TRP A 118 7.87 -12.81 -27.62
C TRP A 118 7.61 -13.82 -28.73
N LEU A 119 6.51 -13.67 -29.47
CA LEU A 119 6.24 -14.49 -30.65
C LEU A 119 7.26 -14.22 -31.75
N LYS A 120 7.59 -12.95 -32.02
CA LYS A 120 8.66 -12.56 -32.97
C LYS A 120 10.04 -13.11 -32.58
N LEU A 121 10.34 -13.10 -31.29
CA LEU A 121 11.59 -13.63 -30.73
C LEU A 121 11.57 -15.16 -30.59
N GLU A 122 10.51 -15.84 -31.04
CA GLU A 122 10.30 -17.29 -30.93
C GLU A 122 10.38 -17.83 -29.48
N ILE A 123 10.17 -16.95 -28.48
CA ILE A 123 10.13 -17.31 -27.05
C ILE A 123 8.83 -18.06 -26.72
N ILE A 124 7.75 -17.74 -27.46
CA ILE A 124 6.45 -18.42 -27.37
C ILE A 124 6.00 -18.84 -28.77
N THR A 125 5.05 -19.78 -28.84
CA THR A 125 4.51 -20.28 -30.10
C THR A 125 3.15 -19.65 -30.44
N ILE A 126 2.73 -19.74 -31.71
CA ILE A 126 1.41 -19.28 -32.17
C ILE A 126 0.27 -19.87 -31.32
N PRO A 127 0.24 -21.18 -30.98
CA PRO A 127 -0.76 -21.73 -30.07
C PRO A 127 -0.82 -21.03 -28.69
N ILE A 128 0.33 -20.73 -28.09
CA ILE A 128 0.41 -20.02 -26.79
C ILE A 128 -0.12 -18.59 -26.93
N PHE A 129 0.21 -17.92 -28.03
CA PHE A 129 -0.28 -16.57 -28.30
C PHE A 129 -1.80 -16.53 -28.51
N ARG A 130 -2.36 -17.50 -29.26
CA ARG A 130 -3.81 -17.66 -29.45
C ARG A 130 -4.52 -17.89 -28.12
N GLU A 131 -4.01 -18.81 -27.30
CA GLU A 131 -4.60 -19.12 -25.99
C GLU A 131 -4.63 -17.89 -25.07
N TYR A 132 -3.55 -17.10 -25.06
CA TYR A 132 -3.50 -15.84 -24.33
C TYR A 132 -4.61 -14.87 -24.80
N LEU A 133 -4.74 -14.64 -26.11
CA LEU A 133 -5.74 -13.71 -26.64
C LEU A 133 -7.18 -14.16 -26.33
N VAL A 134 -7.46 -15.47 -26.40
CA VAL A 134 -8.76 -16.02 -26.01
C VAL A 134 -9.03 -15.78 -24.52
N LYS A 135 -8.04 -16.02 -23.64
CA LYS A 135 -8.17 -15.76 -22.20
C LYS A 135 -8.37 -14.27 -21.87
N GLN A 136 -7.89 -13.37 -22.72
CA GLN A 136 -8.14 -11.92 -22.61
C GLN A 136 -9.51 -11.49 -23.18
N GLY A 137 -10.30 -12.42 -23.73
CA GLY A 137 -11.65 -12.16 -24.22
C GLY A 137 -11.75 -11.72 -25.69
N TYR A 138 -10.69 -11.89 -26.49
CA TYR A 138 -10.74 -11.62 -27.92
C TYR A 138 -11.54 -12.71 -28.66
N ILE A 139 -12.38 -12.29 -29.62
CA ILE A 139 -13.11 -13.20 -30.51
C ILE A 139 -12.17 -13.84 -31.53
N ALA A 140 -12.51 -15.04 -32.00
CA ALA A 140 -11.65 -15.85 -32.90
C ALA A 140 -11.18 -15.08 -34.14
N GLU A 141 -12.04 -14.28 -34.76
CA GLU A 141 -11.69 -13.46 -35.92
C GLU A 141 -10.56 -12.46 -35.61
N HIS A 142 -10.63 -11.75 -34.48
CA HIS A 142 -9.57 -10.82 -34.07
C HIS A 142 -8.27 -11.53 -33.69
N VAL A 143 -8.36 -12.76 -33.14
CA VAL A 143 -7.18 -13.56 -32.81
C VAL A 143 -6.35 -13.83 -34.07
N GLU A 144 -7.01 -14.21 -35.17
CA GLU A 144 -6.32 -14.48 -36.43
C GLU A 144 -5.70 -13.22 -37.04
N TYR A 145 -6.35 -12.06 -36.96
CA TYR A 145 -5.73 -10.80 -37.39
C TYR A 145 -4.44 -10.48 -36.64
N TYR A 146 -4.39 -10.76 -35.32
CA TYR A 146 -3.17 -10.55 -34.54
C TYR A 146 -2.06 -11.55 -34.86
N VAL A 147 -2.40 -12.78 -35.23
CA VAL A 147 -1.43 -13.79 -35.69
C VAL A 147 -0.86 -13.38 -37.05
N GLU A 148 -1.72 -12.99 -37.99
CA GLU A 148 -1.31 -12.53 -39.32
C GLU A 148 -0.45 -11.25 -39.24
N GLU A 149 -0.78 -10.31 -38.35
CA GLU A 149 0.01 -9.09 -38.15
C GLU A 149 1.46 -9.40 -37.74
N VAL A 150 1.65 -10.38 -36.85
CA VAL A 150 3.00 -10.79 -36.41
C VAL A 150 3.72 -11.49 -37.57
N ASP A 151 3.06 -12.44 -38.23
CA ASP A 151 3.64 -13.17 -39.37
C ASP A 151 4.03 -12.26 -40.53
N ALA A 152 3.20 -11.25 -40.85
CA ALA A 152 3.47 -10.27 -41.91
C ALA A 152 4.69 -9.41 -41.57
N SER A 153 4.80 -8.96 -40.31
CA SER A 153 5.94 -8.16 -39.87
C SER A 153 7.27 -8.93 -39.87
N THR A 154 7.25 -10.25 -39.61
CA THR A 154 8.44 -11.10 -39.71
C THR A 154 8.90 -11.27 -41.17
N ARG A 155 7.98 -11.20 -42.14
CA ARG A 155 8.30 -11.33 -43.57
C ARG A 155 8.93 -10.08 -44.17
N GLU A 156 8.60 -8.89 -43.67
CA GLU A 156 9.20 -7.62 -44.13
C GLU A 156 10.65 -7.40 -43.64
N GLU A 157 11.05 -8.05 -42.54
CA GLU A 157 12.40 -7.91 -41.96
C GLU A 157 13.46 -8.83 -42.61
N LEU A 158 13.06 -9.72 -43.53
CA LEU A 158 14.00 -10.55 -44.30
C LEU A 158 14.51 -9.77 -45.52
N PRO A 159 15.80 -9.39 -45.59
CA PRO A 159 16.33 -8.72 -46.77
C PRO A 159 16.21 -9.64 -47.99
N SER A 160 15.69 -9.09 -49.10
CA SER A 160 15.69 -9.75 -50.40
C SER A 160 17.13 -10.18 -50.74
N VAL A 161 17.34 -11.50 -50.85
CA VAL A 161 18.60 -12.13 -51.26
C VAL A 161 18.84 -11.91 -52.75
#